data_AF-A0A2G9QJE9-F1
#
_entry.id   AF-A0A2G9QJE9-F1
#
_cell.length_a   1.000
_cell.length_b   1.000
_cell.length_c   1.000
_cell.angle_alpha   90.00
_cell.angle_beta   90.00
_cell.angle_gamma   90.00
#
_symmetry.space_group_name_H-M   'P 1'
#
loop_
_entity.id
_entity.type
_entity.pdbx_description
1 polymer ?
#
loop_
_entity_poly.entity_id
_entity_poly.type
_entity_poly.pdbx_seq_one_letter_code
_entity_poly.pdbx_strand_id
1 'polypeptide(L)'
;MLTDLQKCLKERQQALAKKMIGHYIPQCDEKGNYQPQQCHGSTGHCWCVNAMGEKISGTNTPPGQTRATCERHDEHSEVYELLCPDNTRKPLNKYKECNLGTVPAGTVVTRKISDKTEDINNFLMEAQKRQCKLFSSAHGKDLMFDDSTLQLALLSSEVDAFLYLGVKLFHAMKALTGDAHLPSKNKVRWCTINKLEKMKCDDWSAVSGGAIACTEASCPKGCVKQILKGEADAVKLEVQYMYEALMCGLLPAVEEYHNKDDFGPCKTPGSPYTDFGTLRAVALVKKSNKDINWNNIKGKKSCHTGVGDIAGWVIPVSLIRRQNDNSDIDSFFGESCAPGSDTKSNLCKLCIGDPKNSAANTKCSLSDKEAYYGNQGAFRCLVEKGDVAFVPHTVVFENTD
;
A
#
# COMPACT_ATOMS: atom_id res chain seq x y z
N MET A 1 -8.61 -41.20 22.13
CA MET A 1 -10.06 -41.36 21.89
C MET A 1 -10.28 -41.22 20.40
N LEU A 2 -11.04 -42.14 19.79
CA LEU A 2 -11.35 -42.13 18.35
C LEU A 2 -12.07 -40.83 18.00
N THR A 3 -11.64 -40.17 16.92
CA THR A 3 -12.23 -38.93 16.43
C THR A 3 -13.70 -39.16 16.05
N ASP A 4 -14.59 -38.22 16.40
CA ASP A 4 -16.03 -38.26 16.08
C ASP A 4 -16.32 -38.42 14.56
N LEU A 5 -15.32 -38.13 13.71
CA LEU A 5 -15.38 -38.17 12.24
C LEU A 5 -15.58 -39.57 11.61
N GLN A 6 -15.66 -40.65 12.40
CA GLN A 6 -15.87 -42.03 11.88
C GLN A 6 -16.99 -42.81 12.58
N LYS A 7 -17.79 -42.17 13.45
CA LYS A 7 -18.84 -42.85 14.22
C LYS A 7 -19.88 -43.55 13.33
N CYS A 8 -20.37 -42.88 12.28
CA CYS A 8 -21.37 -43.43 11.36
C CYS A 8 -20.86 -44.70 10.66
N LEU A 9 -19.61 -44.70 10.17
CA LEU A 9 -19.03 -45.87 9.48
C LEU A 9 -18.91 -47.08 10.41
N LYS A 10 -18.54 -46.85 11.67
CA LYS A 10 -18.45 -47.90 12.68
C LYS A 10 -19.81 -48.51 13.00
N GLU A 11 -20.84 -47.69 13.21
CA GLU A 11 -22.21 -48.15 13.45
C GLU A 11 -22.78 -48.89 12.22
N ARG A 12 -22.49 -48.40 11.01
CA ARG A 12 -22.88 -49.06 9.76
C ARG A 12 -22.25 -50.45 9.62
N GLN A 13 -20.95 -50.60 9.91
CA GLN A 13 -20.30 -51.91 9.88
C GLN A 13 -20.87 -52.88 10.91
N GLN A 14 -21.13 -52.41 12.13
CA GLN A 14 -21.75 -53.22 13.18
C GLN A 14 -23.18 -53.65 12.80
N ALA A 15 -23.96 -52.74 12.22
CA ALA A 15 -25.31 -53.02 11.73
C ALA A 15 -25.31 -54.11 10.65
N LEU A 16 -24.37 -54.03 9.70
CA LEU A 16 -24.21 -55.02 8.62
C LEU A 16 -23.74 -56.38 9.15
N ALA A 17 -22.88 -56.40 10.17
CA ALA A 17 -22.36 -57.63 10.76
C ALA A 17 -23.43 -58.45 11.52
N LYS A 18 -24.47 -57.78 12.08
CA LYS A 18 -25.52 -58.43 12.88
C LYS A 18 -26.45 -59.37 12.09
N LYS A 19 -26.44 -59.32 10.74
CA LYS A 19 -27.27 -60.17 9.85
C LYS A 19 -28.76 -60.29 10.26
N MET A 20 -29.31 -59.29 10.94
CA MET A 20 -30.73 -59.26 11.30
C MET A 20 -31.54 -58.66 10.16
N ILE A 21 -32.47 -59.45 9.62
CA ILE A 21 -33.41 -58.99 8.59
C ILE A 21 -34.28 -57.89 9.20
N GLY A 22 -34.41 -56.79 8.47
CA GLY A 22 -35.32 -55.71 8.85
C GLY A 22 -34.70 -54.62 9.71
N HIS A 23 -33.46 -54.74 10.19
CA HIS A 23 -32.80 -53.77 11.07
C HIS A 23 -32.30 -52.50 10.35
N TYR A 24 -32.25 -51.38 11.06
CA TYR A 24 -31.80 -50.07 10.56
C TYR A 24 -30.29 -50.02 10.26
N ILE A 25 -29.91 -49.56 9.07
CA ILE A 25 -28.50 -49.36 8.69
C ILE A 25 -28.28 -47.85 8.48
N PRO A 26 -27.40 -47.19 9.27
CA PRO A 26 -27.08 -45.78 9.09
C PRO A 26 -26.52 -45.46 7.70
N GLN A 27 -26.95 -44.33 7.13
CA GLN A 27 -26.42 -43.75 5.90
C GLN A 27 -25.31 -42.74 6.22
N CYS A 28 -24.12 -42.96 5.66
CA CYS A 28 -22.96 -42.10 5.84
C CYS A 28 -22.55 -41.42 4.53
N ASP A 29 -21.91 -40.25 4.61
CA ASP A 29 -21.28 -39.58 3.47
C ASP A 29 -19.86 -40.14 3.19
N GLU A 30 -19.21 -39.65 2.12
CA GLU A 30 -17.88 -40.10 1.69
C GLU A 30 -16.78 -39.82 2.74
N LYS A 31 -17.00 -38.87 3.64
CA LYS A 31 -16.07 -38.52 4.72
C LYS A 31 -16.32 -39.31 6.01
N GLY A 32 -17.37 -40.14 6.04
CA GLY A 32 -17.73 -40.99 7.17
C GLY A 32 -18.67 -40.34 8.20
N ASN A 33 -19.25 -39.18 7.89
CA ASN A 33 -20.25 -38.51 8.71
C ASN A 33 -21.66 -39.03 8.41
N TYR A 34 -22.63 -38.83 9.32
CA TYR A 34 -24.04 -39.13 9.01
C TYR A 34 -24.55 -38.22 7.89
N GLN A 35 -25.28 -38.80 6.94
CA GLN A 35 -26.05 -37.98 6.01
C GLN A 35 -27.18 -37.26 6.78
N PRO A 36 -27.45 -35.97 6.52
CA PRO A 36 -28.47 -35.22 7.27
C PRO A 36 -29.85 -35.87 7.27
N GLN A 37 -30.18 -36.60 6.20
CA GLN A 37 -31.39 -37.42 6.11
C GLN A 37 -31.05 -38.89 6.25
N GLN A 38 -31.70 -39.56 7.20
CA GLN A 38 -31.63 -41.02 7.38
C GLN A 38 -32.95 -41.65 6.96
N CYS A 39 -32.88 -42.86 6.40
CA CYS A 39 -34.07 -43.60 5.99
C CYS A 39 -33.97 -45.07 6.39
N HIS A 40 -35.04 -45.61 6.95
CA HIS A 40 -35.10 -47.00 7.34
C HIS A 40 -35.56 -47.87 6.17
N GLY A 41 -34.65 -48.68 5.61
CA GLY A 41 -34.91 -49.46 4.40
C GLY A 41 -36.14 -50.39 4.47
N SER A 42 -36.38 -51.01 5.63
CA SER A 42 -37.47 -51.99 5.80
C SER A 42 -38.84 -51.39 6.11
N THR A 43 -38.90 -50.21 6.74
CA THR A 43 -40.15 -49.58 7.19
C THR A 43 -40.50 -48.37 6.34
N GLY A 44 -39.60 -47.90 5.47
CA GLY A 44 -39.78 -46.74 4.60
C GLY A 44 -39.84 -45.39 5.30
N HIS A 45 -39.62 -45.33 6.62
CA HIS A 45 -39.62 -44.07 7.37
C HIS A 45 -38.31 -43.31 7.18
N CYS A 46 -38.36 -41.99 7.05
CA CYS A 46 -37.18 -41.13 6.98
C CYS A 46 -37.23 -40.03 8.05
N TRP A 47 -36.07 -39.59 8.54
CA TRP A 47 -35.95 -38.50 9.52
C TRP A 47 -34.64 -37.72 9.33
N CYS A 48 -34.56 -36.54 9.91
CA CYS A 48 -33.31 -35.79 9.96
C CYS A 48 -32.49 -36.17 11.20
N VAL A 49 -31.17 -36.15 11.07
CA VAL A 49 -30.24 -36.37 12.19
C VAL A 49 -29.25 -35.22 12.31
N ASN A 50 -28.78 -34.98 13.53
CA ASN A 50 -27.66 -34.07 13.80
C ASN A 50 -26.31 -34.73 13.40
N ALA A 51 -25.21 -33.99 13.56
CA ALA A 51 -23.86 -34.47 13.24
C ALA A 51 -23.45 -35.73 14.03
N MET A 52 -24.03 -35.95 15.21
CA MET A 52 -23.79 -37.11 16.09
C MET A 52 -24.64 -38.34 15.73
N GLY A 53 -25.55 -38.23 14.76
CA GLY A 53 -26.46 -39.29 14.31
C GLY A 53 -27.75 -39.41 15.11
N GLU A 54 -28.08 -38.43 15.96
CA GLU A 54 -29.28 -38.43 16.78
C GLU A 54 -30.47 -37.87 16.00
N LYS A 55 -31.63 -38.51 16.18
CA LYS A 55 -32.86 -38.15 15.47
C LYS A 55 -33.41 -36.81 15.96
N ILE A 56 -33.66 -35.89 15.03
CA ILE A 56 -34.30 -34.59 15.31
C ILE A 56 -35.82 -34.81 15.47
N SER A 57 -36.36 -34.40 16.62
CA SER A 57 -37.79 -34.50 16.92
C SER A 57 -38.65 -33.76 15.88
N GLY A 58 -39.79 -34.35 15.50
CA GLY A 58 -40.71 -33.76 14.52
C GLY A 58 -40.34 -33.95 13.04
N THR A 59 -39.18 -34.56 12.72
CA THR A 59 -38.72 -34.75 11.34
C THR A 59 -39.07 -36.14 10.75
N ASN A 60 -39.74 -36.99 11.52
CA ASN A 60 -40.08 -38.35 11.12
C ASN A 60 -41.22 -38.35 10.09
N THR A 61 -40.92 -38.83 8.88
CA THR A 61 -41.85 -38.93 7.77
C THR A 61 -42.17 -40.39 7.46
N PRO A 62 -43.45 -40.77 7.34
CA PRO A 62 -43.88 -42.11 6.98
C PRO A 62 -43.66 -42.41 5.48
N PRO A 63 -43.77 -43.69 5.07
CA PRO A 63 -43.61 -44.09 3.67
C PRO A 63 -44.61 -43.39 2.75
N GLY A 64 -44.13 -42.88 1.61
CA GLY A 64 -44.97 -42.26 0.59
C GLY A 64 -45.31 -40.78 0.82
N GLN A 65 -44.88 -40.19 1.94
CA GLN A 65 -45.01 -38.75 2.20
C GLN A 65 -43.73 -38.00 1.79
N THR A 66 -43.88 -36.70 1.47
CA THR A 66 -42.74 -35.83 1.15
C THR A 66 -41.78 -35.77 2.33
N ARG A 67 -40.49 -36.03 2.08
CA ARG A 67 -39.45 -36.05 3.11
C ARG A 67 -39.21 -34.63 3.66
N ALA A 68 -38.84 -34.54 4.94
CA ALA A 68 -38.42 -33.28 5.55
C ALA A 68 -37.12 -32.77 4.90
N THR A 69 -37.01 -31.46 4.72
CA THR A 69 -35.78 -30.83 4.22
C THR A 69 -34.74 -30.81 5.33
N CYS A 70 -33.75 -31.69 5.25
CA CYS A 70 -32.66 -31.75 6.23
C CYS A 70 -31.49 -30.86 5.76
N GLU A 71 -31.39 -29.64 6.29
CA GLU A 71 -30.23 -28.79 6.07
C GLU A 71 -29.04 -29.28 6.90
N ARG A 72 -27.82 -29.09 6.40
CA ARG A 72 -26.60 -29.44 7.14
C ARG A 72 -26.44 -28.42 8.26
N HIS A 73 -27.02 -28.71 9.42
CA HIS A 73 -26.94 -27.84 10.59
C HIS A 73 -25.49 -27.81 11.08
N ASP A 74 -24.89 -26.63 11.03
CA ASP A 74 -23.61 -26.35 11.67
C ASP A 74 -23.78 -26.63 13.16
N GLU A 75 -22.96 -27.52 13.73
CA GLU A 75 -23.13 -28.13 15.06
C GLU A 75 -23.22 -27.07 16.18
N HIS A 76 -22.72 -25.86 15.91
CA HIS A 76 -22.75 -24.71 16.80
C HIS A 76 -23.99 -23.81 16.64
N SER A 77 -24.68 -23.85 15.50
CA SER A 77 -25.84 -22.99 15.23
C SER A 77 -27.11 -23.39 15.98
N GLU A 78 -27.13 -24.58 16.58
CA GLU A 78 -28.27 -25.06 17.39
C GLU A 78 -28.21 -24.56 18.83
N VAL A 79 -27.03 -24.14 19.31
CA VAL A 79 -26.80 -23.74 20.71
C VAL A 79 -26.37 -22.28 20.84
N TYR A 80 -25.73 -21.71 19.81
CA TYR A 80 -25.14 -20.38 19.86
C TYR A 80 -25.79 -19.41 18.86
N GLU A 81 -25.85 -18.14 19.26
CA GLU A 81 -26.29 -17.01 18.43
C GLU A 81 -25.32 -15.84 18.59
N LEU A 82 -25.36 -14.88 17.65
CA LEU A 82 -24.54 -13.67 17.68
C LEU A 82 -25.23 -12.58 18.48
N LEU A 83 -24.46 -11.87 19.31
CA LEU A 83 -24.89 -10.64 19.97
C LEU A 83 -24.41 -9.43 19.17
N CYS A 84 -25.35 -8.59 18.74
CA CYS A 84 -25.09 -7.48 17.84
C CYS A 84 -24.95 -6.15 18.61
N PRO A 85 -24.13 -5.20 18.12
CA PRO A 85 -23.94 -3.90 18.77
C PRO A 85 -25.19 -3.00 18.73
N ASP A 86 -26.18 -3.32 17.89
CA ASP A 86 -27.51 -2.69 17.87
C ASP A 86 -28.46 -3.24 18.94
N ASN A 87 -27.93 -4.01 19.90
CA ASN A 87 -28.65 -4.70 20.97
C ASN A 87 -29.64 -5.77 20.49
N THR A 88 -29.47 -6.28 19.27
CA THR A 88 -30.23 -7.43 18.76
C THR A 88 -29.42 -8.73 18.82
N ARG A 89 -30.08 -9.85 18.52
CA ARG A 89 -29.43 -11.15 18.31
C ARG A 89 -29.70 -11.66 16.91
N LYS A 90 -28.72 -12.32 16.28
CA LYS A 90 -28.85 -12.90 14.94
C LYS A 90 -28.21 -14.29 14.85
N PRO A 91 -28.65 -15.16 13.92
CA PRO A 91 -28.00 -16.45 13.67
C PRO A 91 -26.53 -16.31 13.22
N LEU A 92 -25.71 -17.35 13.46
CA LEU A 92 -24.27 -17.34 13.17
C LEU A 92 -23.92 -16.99 11.70
N ASN A 93 -24.77 -17.40 10.75
CA ASN A 93 -24.57 -17.11 9.32
C ASN A 93 -24.73 -15.62 8.96
N LYS A 94 -25.21 -14.78 9.89
CA LYS A 94 -25.35 -13.33 9.73
C LYS A 94 -24.15 -12.54 10.26
N TYR A 95 -23.00 -13.18 10.48
CA TYR A 95 -21.78 -12.51 11.01
C TYR A 95 -21.35 -11.27 10.20
N LYS A 96 -21.62 -11.19 8.90
CA LYS A 96 -21.32 -9.99 8.09
C LYS A 96 -22.19 -8.78 8.45
N GLU A 97 -23.40 -9.00 8.93
CA GLU A 97 -24.33 -7.96 9.39
C GLU A 97 -24.23 -7.70 10.90
N CYS A 98 -23.80 -8.70 11.67
CA CYS A 98 -23.69 -8.68 13.13
C CYS A 98 -22.27 -9.05 13.55
N ASN A 99 -21.41 -8.04 13.68
CA ASN A 99 -20.02 -8.16 14.12
C ASN A 99 -19.58 -6.90 14.87
N LEU A 100 -18.40 -6.97 15.48
CA LEU A 100 -17.78 -5.85 16.20
C LEU A 100 -16.70 -5.13 15.36
N GLY A 101 -16.68 -5.38 14.04
CA GLY A 101 -15.69 -4.86 13.12
C GLY A 101 -14.93 -5.96 12.38
N THR A 102 -14.11 -5.53 11.43
CA THR A 102 -13.24 -6.39 10.64
C THR A 102 -11.94 -6.68 11.39
N VAL A 103 -11.48 -7.92 11.33
CA VAL A 103 -10.16 -8.33 11.83
C VAL A 103 -9.23 -8.53 10.62
N PRO A 104 -8.18 -7.70 10.44
CA PRO A 104 -7.18 -7.93 9.41
C PRO A 104 -6.43 -9.24 9.65
N ALA A 105 -5.82 -9.80 8.60
CA ALA A 105 -5.00 -11.00 8.73
C ALA A 105 -3.83 -10.79 9.71
N GLY A 106 -3.33 -11.89 10.29
CA GLY A 106 -2.04 -11.88 10.97
C GLY A 106 -0.86 -11.70 10.00
N THR A 107 0.34 -11.46 10.55
CA THR A 107 1.58 -11.39 9.75
C THR A 107 2.76 -11.98 10.48
N VAL A 108 3.71 -12.52 9.71
CA VAL A 108 5.05 -12.86 10.20
C VAL A 108 5.80 -11.57 10.55
N VAL A 109 6.49 -11.56 11.68
CA VAL A 109 7.30 -10.43 12.14
C VAL A 109 8.75 -10.84 12.33
N THR A 110 9.65 -9.88 12.19
CA THR A 110 11.09 -10.03 12.47
C THR A 110 11.62 -8.73 13.06
N ARG A 111 12.89 -8.70 13.45
CA ARG A 111 13.53 -7.50 14.01
C ARG A 111 13.53 -6.37 12.97
N LYS A 112 13.41 -5.13 13.44
CA LYS A 112 13.45 -3.92 12.59
C LYS A 112 14.74 -3.80 11.74
N ILE A 113 15.86 -4.37 12.21
CA ILE A 113 17.12 -4.40 11.45
C ILE A 113 17.05 -5.32 10.22
N SER A 114 16.00 -6.17 10.12
CA SER A 114 15.68 -6.97 8.94
C SER A 114 16.78 -7.95 8.52
N ASP A 115 17.63 -8.39 9.45
CA ASP A 115 18.82 -9.19 9.20
C ASP A 115 18.54 -10.64 8.74
N LYS A 116 17.31 -11.12 8.97
CA LYS A 116 16.87 -12.48 8.60
C LYS A 116 15.65 -12.51 7.67
N THR A 117 15.21 -11.36 7.17
CA THR A 117 14.01 -11.28 6.34
C THR A 117 14.12 -12.11 5.06
N GLU A 118 15.28 -12.09 4.41
CA GLU A 118 15.53 -12.86 3.19
C GLU A 118 15.45 -14.38 3.45
N ASP A 119 16.15 -14.88 4.47
CA ASP A 119 16.14 -16.30 4.85
C ASP A 119 14.72 -16.79 5.18
N ILE A 120 13.98 -16.02 5.98
CA ILE A 120 12.59 -16.33 6.37
C ILE A 120 11.69 -16.38 5.13
N ASN A 121 11.79 -15.39 4.25
CA ASN A 121 11.01 -15.34 3.03
C ASN A 121 11.31 -16.51 2.11
N ASN A 122 12.59 -16.77 1.85
CA ASN A 122 13.03 -17.86 0.98
C ASN A 122 12.51 -19.21 1.49
N PHE A 123 12.59 -19.45 2.80
CA PHE A 123 12.03 -20.66 3.42
C PHE A 123 10.51 -20.78 3.21
N LEU A 124 9.75 -19.73 3.54
CA LEU A 124 8.28 -19.77 3.46
C LEU A 124 7.78 -19.89 2.01
N MET A 125 8.40 -19.19 1.06
CA MET A 125 8.04 -19.28 -0.36
C MET A 125 8.32 -20.68 -0.92
N GLU A 126 9.46 -21.27 -0.59
CA GLU A 126 9.78 -22.63 -1.03
C GLU A 126 8.90 -23.68 -0.35
N ALA A 127 8.58 -23.53 0.93
CA ALA A 127 7.68 -24.43 1.64
C ALA A 127 6.26 -24.43 1.04
N GLN A 128 5.75 -23.27 0.63
CA GLN A 128 4.46 -23.15 -0.06
C GLN A 128 4.48 -23.85 -1.43
N LYS A 129 5.53 -23.64 -2.24
CA LYS A 129 5.69 -24.33 -3.54
C LYS A 129 5.74 -25.85 -3.40
N ARG A 130 6.37 -26.33 -2.33
CA ARG A 130 6.47 -27.76 -2.00
C ARG A 130 5.21 -28.34 -1.33
N GLN A 131 4.17 -27.52 -1.14
CA GLN A 131 2.91 -27.92 -0.49
C GLN A 131 3.13 -28.50 0.92
N CYS A 132 4.10 -27.94 1.66
CA CYS A 132 4.31 -28.26 3.06
C CYS A 132 3.03 -27.97 3.88
N LYS A 133 2.81 -28.71 4.97
CA LYS A 133 1.68 -28.53 5.89
C LYS A 133 1.89 -27.31 6.80
N LEU A 134 1.89 -26.12 6.21
CA LEU A 134 2.09 -24.86 6.93
C LEU A 134 0.83 -24.42 7.70
N PHE A 135 -0.35 -24.61 7.13
CA PHE A 135 -1.62 -24.07 7.64
C PHE A 135 -2.59 -25.16 8.12
N SER A 136 -2.07 -26.33 8.51
CA SER A 136 -2.89 -27.41 9.07
C SER A 136 -2.03 -28.40 9.85
N SER A 137 -2.57 -28.93 10.96
CA SER A 137 -1.89 -29.91 11.79
C SER A 137 -2.88 -30.87 12.45
N ALA A 138 -2.48 -32.13 12.63
CA ALA A 138 -3.27 -33.09 13.41
C ALA A 138 -3.25 -32.78 14.91
N HIS A 139 -2.30 -31.95 15.37
CA HIS A 139 -2.13 -31.62 16.78
C HIS A 139 -3.10 -30.54 17.28
N GLY A 140 -3.74 -29.80 16.38
CA GLY A 140 -4.65 -28.70 16.73
C GLY A 140 -4.85 -27.74 15.56
N LYS A 141 -5.79 -26.80 15.74
CA LYS A 141 -6.04 -25.69 14.82
C LYS A 141 -5.25 -24.45 15.21
N ASP A 142 -4.94 -23.60 14.24
CA ASP A 142 -4.28 -22.30 14.40
C ASP A 142 -2.90 -22.41 15.08
N LEU A 143 -2.18 -23.50 14.77
CA LEU A 143 -0.82 -23.74 15.25
C LEU A 143 0.18 -23.07 14.31
N MET A 144 0.99 -22.16 14.86
CA MET A 144 1.96 -21.30 14.14
C MET A 144 1.32 -20.25 13.22
N PHE A 145 0.33 -20.63 12.41
CA PHE A 145 -0.42 -19.77 11.51
C PHE A 145 -1.92 -20.05 11.64
N ASP A 146 -2.76 -19.09 11.24
CA ASP A 146 -4.20 -19.32 11.14
C ASP A 146 -4.49 -20.42 10.09
N ASP A 147 -5.32 -21.41 10.42
CA ASP A 147 -5.69 -22.51 9.50
C ASP A 147 -6.45 -22.00 8.27
N SER A 148 -7.05 -20.81 8.36
CA SER A 148 -7.73 -20.14 7.25
C SER A 148 -6.77 -19.53 6.22
N THR A 149 -5.46 -19.50 6.50
CA THR A 149 -4.44 -18.93 5.62
C THR A 149 -4.33 -19.75 4.33
N LEU A 150 -4.45 -19.07 3.18
CA LEU A 150 -4.29 -19.71 1.87
C LEU A 150 -2.87 -19.57 1.32
N GLN A 151 -2.24 -18.42 1.56
CA GLN A 151 -0.88 -18.12 1.12
C GLN A 151 -0.25 -17.01 1.98
N LEU A 152 1.07 -16.95 1.96
CA LEU A 152 1.90 -15.89 2.50
C LEU A 152 2.64 -15.19 1.36
N ALA A 153 2.71 -13.86 1.42
CA ALA A 153 3.40 -13.00 0.46
C ALA A 153 4.41 -12.10 1.19
N LEU A 154 5.53 -11.79 0.52
CA LEU A 154 6.52 -10.85 1.05
C LEU A 154 5.95 -9.42 0.99
N LEU A 155 6.07 -8.70 2.10
CA LEU A 155 5.74 -7.28 2.18
C LEU A 155 6.96 -6.43 1.78
N SER A 156 6.70 -5.21 1.27
CA SER A 156 7.77 -4.23 1.00
C SER A 156 8.55 -3.93 2.28
N SER A 157 9.86 -3.70 2.15
CA SER A 157 10.73 -3.31 3.26
C SER A 157 10.36 -1.96 3.88
N GLU A 158 9.55 -1.14 3.20
CA GLU A 158 9.00 0.10 3.76
C GLU A 158 7.89 -0.15 4.80
N VAL A 159 7.26 -1.33 4.80
CA VAL A 159 6.09 -1.63 5.64
C VAL A 159 6.49 -1.74 7.11
N ASP A 160 5.96 -0.83 7.91
CA ASP A 160 6.01 -0.87 9.37
C ASP A 160 4.62 -1.15 9.95
N ALA A 161 4.49 -1.16 11.29
CA ALA A 161 3.20 -1.37 11.96
C ALA A 161 2.11 -0.39 11.51
N PHE A 162 2.48 0.85 11.18
CA PHE A 162 1.54 1.87 10.72
C PHE A 162 1.06 1.58 9.30
N LEU A 163 1.95 1.24 8.37
CA LEU A 163 1.54 0.89 7.01
C LEU A 163 0.76 -0.44 6.94
N TYR A 164 1.11 -1.41 7.79
CA TYR A 164 0.40 -2.69 7.85
C TYR A 164 -1.02 -2.56 8.38
N LEU A 165 -1.21 -1.84 9.50
CA LEU A 165 -2.52 -1.65 10.12
C LEU A 165 -3.35 -0.58 9.39
N GLY A 166 -2.70 0.37 8.72
CA GLY A 166 -3.32 1.56 8.16
C GLY A 166 -3.68 2.59 9.24
N VAL A 167 -3.97 3.83 8.80
CA VAL A 167 -4.15 5.00 9.68
C VAL A 167 -5.18 4.77 10.79
N LYS A 168 -6.38 4.30 10.42
CA LYS A 168 -7.52 4.18 11.35
C LYS A 168 -7.27 3.16 12.45
N LEU A 169 -6.81 1.96 12.09
CA LEU A 169 -6.58 0.89 13.06
C LEU A 169 -5.34 1.16 13.91
N PHE A 170 -4.28 1.74 13.32
CA PHE A 170 -3.10 2.14 14.07
C PHE A 170 -3.45 3.13 15.19
N HIS A 171 -4.26 4.15 14.91
CA HIS A 171 -4.69 5.10 15.95
C HIS A 171 -5.62 4.49 16.99
N ALA A 172 -6.51 3.56 16.59
CA ALA A 172 -7.34 2.83 17.54
C ALA A 172 -6.48 2.00 18.53
N MET A 173 -5.47 1.29 18.02
CA MET A 173 -4.52 0.52 18.83
C MET A 173 -3.70 1.44 19.74
N LYS A 174 -3.17 2.56 19.21
CA LYS A 174 -2.40 3.55 19.97
C LYS A 174 -3.21 4.17 21.10
N ALA A 175 -4.49 4.44 20.87
CA ALA A 175 -5.40 4.93 21.90
C ALA A 175 -5.67 3.87 22.98
N LEU A 176 -5.85 2.61 22.57
CA LEU A 176 -6.10 1.51 23.49
C LEU A 176 -4.89 1.21 24.40
N THR A 177 -3.66 1.42 23.91
CA THR A 177 -2.44 1.27 24.73
C THR A 177 -2.12 2.49 25.60
N GLY A 178 -2.90 3.57 25.50
CA GLY A 178 -2.67 4.81 26.26
C GLY A 178 -1.59 5.73 25.67
N ASP A 179 -1.09 5.43 24.47
CA ASP A 179 -0.06 6.20 23.78
C ASP A 179 -0.65 7.33 22.90
N ALA A 180 -1.99 7.46 22.85
CA ALA A 180 -2.64 8.53 22.15
C ALA A 180 -2.28 9.88 22.79
N HIS A 181 -1.56 10.69 22.02
CA HIS A 181 -1.22 12.05 22.40
C HIS A 181 -2.17 13.00 21.67
N LEU A 182 -2.90 13.83 22.42
CA LEU A 182 -3.54 15.03 21.87
C LEU A 182 -2.52 16.18 21.87
N PRO A 183 -2.09 16.68 20.70
CA PRO A 183 -1.18 17.81 20.63
C PRO A 183 -1.82 19.08 21.21
N SER A 184 -0.98 19.97 21.76
CA SER A 184 -1.43 21.29 22.19
C SER A 184 -1.88 22.11 20.98
N LYS A 185 -3.02 22.79 21.09
CA LYS A 185 -3.52 23.71 20.04
C LYS A 185 -2.61 24.92 19.80
N ASN A 186 -1.72 25.22 20.75
CA ASN A 186 -0.84 26.39 20.71
C ASN A 186 0.62 26.05 20.37
N LYS A 187 0.91 24.80 19.98
CA LYS A 187 2.26 24.34 19.64
C LYS A 187 2.23 23.54 18.34
N VAL A 188 3.16 23.82 17.45
CA VAL A 188 3.35 23.08 16.19
C VAL A 188 4.67 22.32 16.24
N ARG A 189 4.61 21.00 16.05
CA ARG A 189 5.77 20.13 15.85
C ARG A 189 6.14 20.13 14.36
N TRP A 190 7.18 20.87 14.02
CA TRP A 190 7.71 20.95 12.67
C TRP A 190 8.66 19.79 12.37
N CYS A 191 8.42 19.06 11.29
CA CYS A 191 9.26 17.94 10.89
C CYS A 191 10.38 18.39 9.94
N THR A 192 11.61 17.97 10.22
CA THR A 192 12.81 18.26 9.42
C THR A 192 13.34 16.99 8.77
N ILE A 193 13.95 17.09 7.59
CA ILE A 193 14.38 15.91 6.80
C ILE A 193 15.88 15.63 6.83
N ASN A 194 16.67 16.49 7.47
CA ASN A 194 18.12 16.33 7.64
C ASN A 194 18.64 17.13 8.85
N LYS A 195 19.91 16.91 9.21
CA LYS A 195 20.53 17.52 10.38
C LYS A 195 20.66 19.05 10.30
N LEU A 196 20.86 19.60 9.10
CA LEU A 196 20.98 21.05 8.93
C LEU A 196 19.64 21.75 9.15
N GLU A 197 18.56 21.17 8.62
CA GLU A 197 17.20 21.65 8.89
C GLU A 197 16.83 21.52 10.36
N LYS A 198 17.22 20.42 11.01
CA LYS A 198 17.01 20.24 12.44
C LYS A 198 17.67 21.37 13.24
N MET A 199 18.93 21.70 12.96
CA MET A 199 19.63 22.81 13.61
C MET A 199 18.87 24.13 13.43
N LYS A 200 18.47 24.44 12.19
CA LYS A 200 17.68 25.66 11.89
C LYS A 200 16.32 25.67 12.60
N CYS A 201 15.66 24.52 12.70
CA CYS A 201 14.40 24.39 13.42
C CYS A 201 14.62 24.59 14.93
N ASP A 202 15.71 24.06 15.49
CA ASP A 202 16.02 24.22 16.91
C ASP A 202 16.29 25.69 17.26
N ASP A 203 16.98 26.44 16.39
CA ASP A 203 17.13 27.89 16.51
C ASP A 203 15.77 28.61 16.51
N TRP A 204 14.86 28.23 15.60
CA TRP A 204 13.51 28.76 15.54
C TRP A 204 12.69 28.42 16.80
N SER A 205 12.79 27.19 17.28
CA SER A 205 12.14 26.70 18.48
C SER A 205 12.56 27.51 19.70
N ALA A 206 13.84 27.83 19.83
CA ALA A 206 14.40 28.57 20.96
C ALA A 206 13.81 29.99 21.09
N VAL A 207 13.49 30.64 19.97
CA VAL A 207 12.92 32.00 19.95
C VAL A 207 11.40 32.04 19.81
N SER A 208 10.74 30.88 19.71
CA SER A 208 9.29 30.78 19.44
C SER A 208 8.38 31.01 20.66
N GLY A 209 8.95 31.15 21.86
CA GLY A 209 8.16 31.18 23.10
C GLY A 209 7.38 29.89 23.38
N GLY A 210 7.84 28.76 22.84
CA GLY A 210 7.20 27.45 22.98
C GLY A 210 6.10 27.16 21.96
N ALA A 211 5.90 28.04 20.97
CA ALA A 211 4.96 27.81 19.87
C ALA A 211 5.46 26.77 18.85
N ILE A 212 6.78 26.53 18.76
CA ILE A 212 7.39 25.57 17.84
C ILE A 212 8.12 24.49 18.62
N ALA A 213 8.08 23.26 18.11
CA ALA A 213 8.93 22.14 18.47
C ALA A 213 9.40 21.41 17.19
N CYS A 214 10.46 20.61 17.28
CA CYS A 214 11.11 20.05 16.09
C CYS A 214 11.26 18.54 16.16
N THR A 215 10.80 17.82 15.13
CA THR A 215 10.99 16.38 14.94
C THR A 215 11.89 16.10 13.74
N GLU A 216 12.45 14.89 13.66
CA GLU A 216 13.37 14.50 12.57
C GLU A 216 12.86 13.26 11.83
N ALA A 217 12.89 13.31 10.51
CA ALA A 217 12.71 12.18 9.60
C ALA A 217 13.88 12.12 8.61
N SER A 218 13.99 11.03 7.85
CA SER A 218 15.05 10.84 6.85
C SER A 218 14.73 11.44 5.48
N CYS A 219 13.45 11.74 5.20
CA CYS A 219 12.99 12.29 3.92
C CYS A 219 11.57 12.89 4.06
N PRO A 220 11.07 13.65 3.06
CA PRO A 220 9.74 14.28 3.10
C PRO A 220 8.60 13.29 3.34
N LYS A 221 8.62 12.12 2.69
CA LYS A 221 7.64 11.04 2.91
C LYS A 221 7.66 10.53 4.36
N GLY A 222 8.82 10.53 5.00
CA GLY A 222 8.95 10.23 6.43
C GLY A 222 8.23 11.24 7.31
N CYS A 223 8.30 12.54 6.99
CA CYS A 223 7.53 13.56 7.69
C CYS A 223 6.02 13.40 7.47
N VAL A 224 5.57 13.08 6.24
CA VAL A 224 4.16 12.76 5.97
C VAL A 224 3.68 11.60 6.85
N LYS A 225 4.48 10.52 6.96
CA LYS A 225 4.18 9.40 7.86
C LYS A 225 4.11 9.85 9.33
N GLN A 226 5.03 10.70 9.81
CA GLN A 226 4.99 11.22 11.18
C GLN A 226 3.73 12.06 11.44
N ILE A 227 3.30 12.90 10.50
CA ILE A 227 2.05 13.68 10.62
C ILE A 227 0.85 12.72 10.71
N LEU A 228 0.78 11.72 9.83
CA LEU A 228 -0.29 10.73 9.86
C LEU A 228 -0.29 9.87 11.14
N LYS A 229 0.88 9.65 11.77
CA LYS A 229 1.02 8.98 13.08
C LYS A 229 0.73 9.89 14.28
N GLY A 230 0.50 11.18 14.04
CA GLY A 230 0.36 12.19 15.08
C GLY A 230 1.66 12.45 15.87
N GLU A 231 2.81 12.22 15.26
CA GLU A 231 4.16 12.43 15.82
C GLU A 231 4.73 13.81 15.45
N ALA A 232 4.29 14.37 14.33
CA ALA A 232 4.56 15.74 13.87
C ALA A 232 3.24 16.42 13.46
N ASP A 233 3.27 17.74 13.25
CA ASP A 233 2.07 18.52 12.91
C ASP A 233 2.19 19.21 11.54
N ALA A 234 3.39 19.62 11.13
CA ALA A 234 3.60 20.32 9.85
C ALA A 234 4.94 19.98 9.20
N VAL A 235 4.97 20.08 7.87
CA VAL A 235 6.17 19.99 7.03
C VAL A 235 5.92 20.73 5.72
N LYS A 236 6.95 21.35 5.14
CA LYS A 236 6.91 21.87 3.78
C LYS A 236 7.17 20.75 2.79
N LEU A 237 6.31 20.58 1.79
CA LEU A 237 6.44 19.57 0.76
C LEU A 237 6.63 20.21 -0.61
N GLU A 238 7.60 19.69 -1.35
CA GLU A 238 7.67 19.91 -2.79
C GLU A 238 6.52 19.19 -3.50
N VAL A 239 6.12 19.71 -4.66
CA VAL A 239 4.91 19.26 -5.37
C VAL A 239 4.95 17.76 -5.75
N GLN A 240 6.12 17.14 -5.92
CA GLN A 240 6.22 15.69 -6.16
C GLN A 240 5.69 14.81 -5.02
N TYR A 241 5.61 15.34 -3.78
CA TYR A 241 5.09 14.61 -2.62
C TYR A 241 3.63 14.96 -2.30
N MET A 242 3.10 16.03 -2.89
CA MET A 242 1.77 16.54 -2.58
C MET A 242 0.67 15.54 -2.95
N TYR A 243 0.81 14.79 -4.04
CA TYR A 243 -0.18 13.79 -4.43
C TYR A 243 -0.38 12.74 -3.31
N GLU A 244 0.71 12.14 -2.81
CA GLU A 244 0.63 11.15 -1.72
C GLU A 244 0.07 11.76 -0.43
N ALA A 245 0.47 12.99 -0.09
CA ALA A 245 -0.01 13.67 1.11
C ALA A 245 -1.53 13.94 1.06
N LEU A 246 -2.02 14.48 -0.07
CA LEU A 246 -3.44 14.75 -0.29
C LEU A 246 -4.27 13.46 -0.33
N MET A 247 -3.76 12.41 -1.00
CA MET A 247 -4.42 11.10 -1.04
C MET A 247 -4.52 10.45 0.34
N CYS A 248 -3.58 10.75 1.24
CA CYS A 248 -3.66 10.33 2.65
C CYS A 248 -4.55 11.23 3.52
N GLY A 249 -5.17 12.27 2.95
CA GLY A 249 -6.09 13.18 3.64
C GLY A 249 -5.42 14.36 4.35
N LEU A 250 -4.13 14.62 4.11
CA LEU A 250 -3.50 15.87 4.56
C LEU A 250 -3.96 17.04 3.67
N LEU A 251 -3.90 18.26 4.20
CA LEU A 251 -4.32 19.47 3.49
C LEU A 251 -3.20 20.53 3.55
N PRO A 252 -3.02 21.34 2.49
CA PRO A 252 -2.12 22.50 2.56
C PRO A 252 -2.72 23.56 3.48
N ALA A 253 -1.98 23.93 4.53
CA ALA A 253 -2.37 25.01 5.44
C ALA A 253 -1.82 26.37 5.00
N VAL A 254 -0.61 26.38 4.44
CA VAL A 254 0.11 27.55 3.91
C VAL A 254 0.96 27.12 2.71
N GLU A 255 1.30 28.07 1.85
CA GLU A 255 2.12 27.85 0.65
C GLU A 255 3.28 28.86 0.61
N GLU A 256 4.39 28.47 -0.02
CA GLU A 256 5.52 29.38 -0.23
C GLU A 256 5.19 30.39 -1.33
N TYR A 257 5.15 31.68 -0.97
CA TYR A 257 5.00 32.78 -1.91
C TYR A 257 6.38 33.23 -2.41
N HIS A 258 6.56 33.29 -3.73
CA HIS A 258 7.88 33.49 -4.34
C HIS A 258 8.01 34.76 -5.18
N ASN A 259 6.97 35.58 -5.28
CA ASN A 259 7.04 36.80 -6.06
C ASN A 259 7.96 37.81 -5.37
N LYS A 260 9.09 38.12 -6.02
CA LYS A 260 10.11 39.03 -5.51
C LYS A 260 9.76 40.51 -5.73
N ASP A 261 8.83 40.79 -6.65
CA ASP A 261 8.49 42.15 -7.08
C ASP A 261 7.31 42.72 -6.29
N ASP A 262 6.43 41.87 -5.76
CA ASP A 262 5.26 42.28 -4.98
C ASP A 262 5.25 41.67 -3.58
N PHE A 263 5.54 42.50 -2.57
CA PHE A 263 5.52 42.13 -1.16
C PHE A 263 4.19 42.48 -0.45
N GLY A 264 3.20 43.03 -1.17
CA GLY A 264 1.91 43.43 -0.62
C GLY A 264 1.22 42.31 0.17
N PRO A 265 1.04 41.11 -0.42
CA PRO A 265 0.45 39.95 0.25
C PRO A 265 1.18 39.50 1.51
N CYS A 266 2.52 39.60 1.53
CA CYS A 266 3.35 39.25 2.68
C CYS A 266 3.22 40.24 3.83
N LYS A 267 3.03 41.53 3.52
CA LYS A 267 2.87 42.59 4.51
C LYS A 267 1.44 42.66 5.07
N THR A 268 0.44 42.41 4.23
CA THR A 268 -0.97 42.42 4.62
C THR A 268 -1.60 41.11 4.17
N PRO A 269 -1.55 40.06 5.03
CA PRO A 269 -2.17 38.77 4.72
C PRO A 269 -3.65 38.94 4.34
N GLY A 270 -4.06 38.31 3.25
CA GLY A 270 -5.41 38.41 2.69
C GLY A 270 -5.60 39.52 1.64
N SER A 271 -4.59 40.37 1.41
CA SER A 271 -4.60 41.27 0.24
C SER A 271 -4.44 40.48 -1.08
N PRO A 272 -5.02 40.98 -2.19
CA PRO A 272 -4.91 40.31 -3.48
C PRO A 272 -3.46 40.32 -3.98
N TYR A 273 -3.11 39.33 -4.80
CA TYR A 273 -1.82 39.23 -5.49
C TYR A 273 -2.04 39.15 -7.00
N THR A 274 -1.05 39.57 -7.77
CA THR A 274 -1.08 39.51 -9.25
C THR A 274 -0.39 38.26 -9.79
N ASP A 275 0.75 37.91 -9.21
CA ASP A 275 1.47 36.67 -9.45
C ASP A 275 1.95 36.11 -8.11
N PHE A 276 1.85 34.80 -7.94
CA PHE A 276 2.30 34.09 -6.74
C PHE A 276 3.81 33.77 -6.80
N GLY A 277 4.45 34.05 -7.94
CA GLY A 277 5.86 33.73 -8.20
C GLY A 277 6.07 32.26 -8.55
N THR A 278 5.03 31.58 -9.02
CA THR A 278 5.09 30.15 -9.35
C THR A 278 6.06 29.87 -10.50
N LEU A 279 6.89 28.84 -10.33
CA LEU A 279 7.73 28.35 -11.42
C LEU A 279 6.86 27.77 -12.54
N ARG A 280 7.00 28.32 -13.75
CA ARG A 280 6.40 27.81 -14.98
C ARG A 280 7.37 26.87 -15.68
N ALA A 281 6.92 25.67 -16.03
CA ALA A 281 7.69 24.75 -16.87
C ALA A 281 7.65 25.21 -18.33
N VAL A 282 8.82 25.23 -18.97
CA VAL A 282 8.96 25.67 -20.36
C VAL A 282 9.85 24.70 -21.14
N ALA A 283 9.61 24.63 -22.45
CA ALA A 283 10.51 23.98 -23.39
C ALA A 283 11.38 25.06 -24.06
N LEU A 284 12.67 25.05 -23.77
CA LEU A 284 13.62 26.03 -24.27
C LEU A 284 14.39 25.48 -25.47
N VAL A 285 14.50 26.28 -26.52
CA VAL A 285 15.21 25.93 -27.76
C VAL A 285 16.11 27.10 -28.19
N LYS A 286 17.12 26.80 -29.01
CA LYS A 286 17.97 27.85 -29.58
C LYS A 286 17.21 28.62 -30.66
N LYS A 287 17.13 29.95 -30.55
CA LYS A 287 16.48 30.81 -31.56
C LYS A 287 17.08 30.67 -32.96
N SER A 288 18.34 30.25 -33.07
CA SER A 288 19.01 29.98 -34.34
C SER A 288 18.42 28.79 -35.11
N ASN A 289 17.76 27.85 -34.43
CA ASN A 289 17.09 26.71 -35.05
C ASN A 289 15.57 26.91 -35.05
N LYS A 290 15.02 27.36 -36.18
CA LYS A 290 13.58 27.63 -36.33
C LYS A 290 12.74 26.40 -36.69
N ASP A 291 13.37 25.28 -37.01
CA ASP A 291 12.66 24.09 -37.48
C ASP A 291 12.04 23.30 -36.33
N ILE A 292 12.49 23.51 -35.09
CA ILE A 292 11.98 22.81 -33.91
C ILE A 292 10.68 23.46 -33.43
N ASN A 293 9.63 22.66 -33.31
CA ASN A 293 8.35 23.02 -32.70
C ASN A 293 7.78 21.82 -31.94
N TRP A 294 6.72 22.04 -31.14
CA TRP A 294 6.13 20.99 -30.30
C TRP A 294 5.70 19.74 -31.07
N ASN A 295 5.27 19.87 -32.32
CA ASN A 295 4.76 18.75 -33.12
C ASN A 295 5.89 17.87 -33.69
N ASN A 296 7.13 18.36 -33.73
CA ASN A 296 8.28 17.64 -34.32
C ASN A 296 9.44 17.42 -33.33
N ILE A 297 9.16 17.45 -32.02
CA ILE A 297 10.13 17.15 -30.97
C ILE A 297 10.54 15.67 -30.92
N LYS A 298 9.77 14.78 -31.55
CA LYS A 298 10.08 13.35 -31.64
C LYS A 298 11.41 13.15 -32.36
N GLY A 299 12.29 12.33 -31.79
CA GLY A 299 13.63 12.03 -32.31
C GLY A 299 14.66 13.16 -32.13
N LYS A 300 14.30 14.29 -31.51
CA LYS A 300 15.25 15.38 -31.20
C LYS A 300 16.09 15.05 -29.98
N LYS A 301 17.20 15.77 -29.83
CA LYS A 301 18.09 15.69 -28.67
C LYS A 301 17.54 16.50 -27.51
N SER A 302 17.07 15.85 -26.44
CA SER A 302 16.49 16.56 -25.29
C SER A 302 17.41 16.59 -24.07
N CYS A 303 17.28 17.66 -23.29
CA CYS A 303 17.94 17.84 -22.01
C CYS A 303 16.89 18.05 -20.90
N HIS A 304 17.05 17.34 -19.79
CA HIS A 304 16.13 17.35 -18.66
C HIS A 304 16.92 17.62 -17.38
N THR A 305 16.31 18.34 -16.43
CA THR A 305 16.97 18.65 -15.14
C THR A 305 17.27 17.39 -14.33
N GLY A 306 16.36 16.42 -14.35
CA GLY A 306 16.49 15.15 -13.66
C GLY A 306 15.18 14.36 -13.70
N VAL A 307 15.28 13.03 -13.67
CA VAL A 307 14.10 12.16 -13.57
C VAL A 307 13.37 12.43 -12.26
N GLY A 308 12.08 12.79 -12.37
CA GLY A 308 11.22 13.12 -11.24
C GLY A 308 11.05 14.63 -11.00
N ASP A 309 11.89 15.48 -11.58
CA ASP A 309 11.73 16.93 -11.49
C ASP A 309 10.47 17.38 -12.24
N ILE A 310 9.73 18.34 -11.68
CA ILE A 310 8.40 18.67 -12.20
C ILE A 310 8.48 19.33 -13.57
N ALA A 311 9.25 20.41 -13.69
CA ALA A 311 9.40 21.14 -14.94
C ALA A 311 10.26 20.38 -15.96
N GLY A 312 11.31 19.71 -15.50
CA GLY A 312 12.24 19.01 -16.37
C GLY A 312 11.81 17.62 -16.80
N TRP A 313 10.91 16.96 -16.06
CA TRP A 313 10.52 15.57 -16.34
C TRP A 313 9.01 15.34 -16.27
N VAL A 314 8.37 15.57 -15.13
CA VAL A 314 6.97 15.17 -14.91
C VAL A 314 6.03 15.81 -15.92
N ILE A 315 6.09 17.14 -16.10
CA ILE A 315 5.23 17.86 -17.05
C ILE A 315 5.51 17.44 -18.50
N PRO A 316 6.74 17.55 -19.05
CA PRO A 316 6.98 17.23 -20.46
C PRO A 316 6.72 15.76 -20.78
N VAL A 317 7.14 14.82 -19.93
CA VAL A 317 6.92 13.38 -20.18
C VAL A 317 5.44 13.03 -20.12
N SER A 318 4.68 13.63 -19.17
CA SER A 318 3.23 13.41 -19.08
C SER A 318 2.49 13.94 -20.31
N LEU A 319 2.85 15.14 -20.78
CA LEU A 319 2.26 15.74 -21.99
C LEU A 319 2.55 14.89 -23.23
N ILE A 320 3.81 14.48 -23.40
CA ILE A 320 4.24 13.66 -24.54
C ILE A 320 3.51 12.31 -24.54
N ARG A 321 3.52 11.59 -23.41
CA ARG A 321 2.85 10.28 -23.32
C ARG A 321 1.35 10.38 -23.55
N ARG A 322 0.70 11.42 -23.04
CA ARG A 322 -0.74 11.65 -23.24
C ARG A 322 -1.10 11.91 -24.71
N GLN A 323 -0.22 12.58 -25.46
CA GLN A 323 -0.46 12.92 -26.87
C GLN A 323 -0.02 11.82 -27.84
N ASN A 324 0.76 10.82 -27.38
CA ASN A 324 1.38 9.80 -28.22
C ASN A 324 1.12 8.38 -27.68
N ASP A 325 -0.09 8.11 -27.18
CA ASP A 325 -0.56 6.78 -26.74
C ASP A 325 0.39 6.05 -25.78
N ASN A 326 0.90 6.75 -24.76
CA ASN A 326 1.85 6.23 -23.77
C ASN A 326 3.15 5.67 -24.38
N SER A 327 3.62 6.25 -25.51
CA SER A 327 4.90 5.89 -26.11
C SER A 327 6.04 5.86 -25.08
N ASP A 328 6.94 4.88 -25.21
CA ASP A 328 8.13 4.82 -24.37
C ASP A 328 9.01 6.04 -24.62
N ILE A 329 9.33 6.76 -23.54
CA ILE A 329 10.03 8.04 -23.59
C ILE A 329 11.47 7.86 -24.07
N ASP A 330 12.07 6.70 -23.77
CA ASP A 330 13.42 6.35 -24.23
C ASP A 330 13.49 6.18 -25.76
N SER A 331 12.39 5.72 -26.37
CA SER A 331 12.26 5.59 -27.82
C SER A 331 11.72 6.85 -28.51
N PHE A 332 11.12 7.76 -27.75
CA PHE A 332 10.48 8.96 -28.28
C PHE A 332 11.51 10.02 -28.68
N PHE A 333 12.48 10.28 -27.81
CA PHE A 333 13.60 11.19 -28.11
C PHE A 333 14.76 10.43 -28.76
N GLY A 334 15.65 11.19 -29.42
CA GLY A 334 16.94 10.67 -29.87
C GLY A 334 17.92 10.54 -28.70
N GLU A 335 19.19 10.85 -28.94
CA GLU A 335 20.17 10.97 -27.85
C GLU A 335 19.76 12.09 -26.89
N SER A 336 19.65 11.79 -25.60
CA SER A 336 19.17 12.76 -24.61
C SER A 336 20.04 12.76 -23.35
N CYS A 337 19.85 13.75 -22.48
CA CYS A 337 20.34 13.71 -21.10
C CYS A 337 19.20 13.94 -20.11
N ALA A 338 18.85 12.89 -19.36
CA ALA A 338 17.92 12.90 -18.25
C ALA A 338 18.54 12.15 -17.06
N PRO A 339 19.29 12.86 -16.19
CA PRO A 339 19.96 12.26 -15.04
C PRO A 339 18.99 11.48 -14.14
N GLY A 340 19.41 10.33 -13.63
CA GLY A 340 18.58 9.38 -12.89
C GLY A 340 17.92 8.30 -13.77
N SER A 341 18.08 8.35 -15.09
CA SER A 341 17.64 7.28 -16.00
C SER A 341 18.62 6.10 -16.04
N ASP A 342 18.23 4.99 -16.69
CA ASP A 342 19.16 3.88 -16.94
C ASP A 342 20.35 4.35 -17.80
N THR A 343 21.55 4.17 -17.27
CA THR A 343 22.83 4.51 -17.91
C THR A 343 23.00 3.98 -19.34
N LYS A 344 22.29 2.89 -19.71
CA LYS A 344 22.35 2.29 -21.06
C LYS A 344 21.31 2.83 -22.04
N SER A 345 20.33 3.60 -21.56
CA SER A 345 19.22 4.11 -22.37
C SER A 345 19.62 5.33 -23.20
N ASN A 346 18.82 5.68 -24.22
CA ASN A 346 19.01 6.89 -25.01
C ASN A 346 18.98 8.15 -24.15
N LEU A 347 18.23 8.11 -23.04
CA LEU A 347 18.09 9.19 -22.07
C LEU A 347 19.39 9.59 -21.39
N CYS A 348 20.42 8.74 -21.38
CA CYS A 348 21.71 9.07 -20.76
C CYS A 348 22.82 9.34 -21.77
N LYS A 349 22.57 9.26 -23.09
CA LYS A 349 23.64 9.33 -24.09
C LYS A 349 24.37 10.66 -24.10
N LEU A 350 23.67 11.78 -24.00
CA LEU A 350 24.27 13.13 -24.02
C LEU A 350 24.94 13.50 -22.70
N CYS A 351 24.54 12.89 -21.57
CA CYS A 351 25.08 13.16 -20.26
C CYS A 351 26.60 12.94 -20.21
N ILE A 352 27.30 13.69 -19.35
CA ILE A 352 28.76 13.77 -19.37
C ILE A 352 29.42 13.33 -18.07
N GLY A 353 28.67 13.18 -16.99
CA GLY A 353 29.20 12.90 -15.66
C GLY A 353 29.99 14.08 -15.08
N ASP A 354 30.92 13.78 -14.19
CA ASP A 354 31.75 14.79 -13.52
C ASP A 354 32.93 15.17 -14.42
N PRO A 355 32.97 16.40 -14.96
CA PRO A 355 34.07 16.83 -15.83
C PRO A 355 35.41 16.91 -15.10
N LYS A 356 35.43 16.93 -13.76
CA LYS A 356 36.65 17.01 -12.95
C LYS A 356 37.18 15.64 -12.53
N ASN A 357 36.37 14.58 -12.64
CA ASN A 357 36.75 13.25 -12.19
C ASN A 357 36.19 12.15 -13.09
N SER A 358 36.75 12.02 -14.30
CA SER A 358 36.36 11.05 -15.31
C SER A 358 36.58 9.58 -14.92
N ALA A 359 37.27 9.31 -13.81
CA ALA A 359 37.54 7.95 -13.33
C ALA A 359 36.37 7.33 -12.56
N ALA A 360 35.49 8.15 -11.99
CA ALA A 360 34.24 7.70 -11.38
C ALA A 360 33.14 7.74 -12.45
N ASN A 361 32.44 6.62 -12.68
CA ASN A 361 31.29 6.58 -13.59
C ASN A 361 30.09 7.32 -12.96
N THR A 362 30.13 8.65 -12.97
CA THR A 362 29.12 9.57 -12.41
C THR A 362 28.09 10.02 -13.44
N LYS A 363 28.21 9.49 -14.67
CA LYS A 363 27.31 9.80 -15.78
C LYS A 363 25.88 9.41 -15.45
N CYS A 364 24.95 10.32 -15.74
CA CYS A 364 23.52 10.16 -15.48
C CYS A 364 23.17 10.01 -13.98
N SER A 365 24.05 10.43 -13.07
CA SER A 365 23.75 10.49 -11.63
C SER A 365 22.71 11.57 -11.34
N LEU A 366 21.72 11.26 -10.51
CA LEU A 366 20.78 12.26 -9.98
C LEU A 366 21.43 13.04 -8.82
N SER A 367 22.57 13.68 -9.10
CA SER A 367 23.34 14.47 -8.14
C SER A 367 24.19 15.52 -8.84
N ASP A 368 24.73 16.45 -8.04
CA ASP A 368 25.71 17.48 -8.42
C ASP A 368 26.99 16.95 -9.11
N LYS A 369 27.21 15.63 -9.10
CA LYS A 369 28.33 14.97 -9.79
C LYS A 369 28.08 14.83 -11.30
N GLU A 370 26.85 14.97 -11.77
CA GLU A 370 26.55 15.05 -13.20
C GLU A 370 26.47 16.53 -13.60
N ALA A 371 27.36 16.98 -14.49
CA ALA A 371 27.40 18.40 -14.86
C ALA A 371 26.17 18.88 -15.67
N TYR A 372 25.38 17.97 -16.22
CA TYR A 372 24.09 18.28 -16.85
C TYR A 372 22.87 18.10 -15.92
N TYR A 373 23.07 17.84 -14.62
CA TYR A 373 22.00 17.75 -13.64
C TYR A 373 21.52 19.12 -13.13
N GLY A 374 20.23 19.18 -12.79
CA GLY A 374 19.56 20.38 -12.28
C GLY A 374 19.28 21.43 -13.37
N ASN A 375 18.73 22.58 -12.95
CA ASN A 375 18.34 23.68 -13.85
C ASN A 375 19.52 24.13 -14.73
N GLN A 376 20.64 24.52 -14.10
CA GLN A 376 21.83 25.01 -14.79
C GLN A 376 22.43 23.95 -15.72
N GLY A 377 22.49 22.70 -15.28
CA GLY A 377 23.05 21.60 -16.07
C GLY A 377 22.22 21.30 -17.32
N ALA A 378 20.89 21.29 -17.21
CA ALA A 378 20.01 21.08 -18.37
C ALA A 378 20.11 22.23 -19.38
N PHE A 379 20.24 23.48 -18.90
CA PHE A 379 20.50 24.64 -19.76
C PHE A 379 21.86 24.53 -20.46
N ARG A 380 22.91 24.14 -19.74
CA ARG A 380 24.23 23.86 -20.30
C ARG A 380 24.19 22.77 -21.38
N CYS A 381 23.45 21.68 -21.13
CA CYS A 381 23.21 20.62 -22.10
C CYS A 381 22.57 21.16 -23.38
N LEU A 382 21.58 22.06 -23.28
CA LEU A 382 21.00 22.72 -24.45
C LEU A 382 22.07 23.49 -25.23
N VAL A 383 22.86 24.31 -24.55
CA VAL A 383 23.92 25.11 -25.18
C VAL A 383 24.92 24.22 -25.93
N GLU A 384 25.40 23.16 -25.29
CA GLU A 384 26.51 22.34 -25.80
C GLU A 384 26.07 21.24 -26.80
N LYS A 385 24.94 20.56 -26.58
CA LYS A 385 24.59 19.32 -27.32
C LYS A 385 23.12 19.15 -27.70
N GLY A 386 22.21 19.69 -26.91
CA GLY A 386 20.77 19.47 -27.05
C GLY A 386 20.12 20.36 -28.12
N ASP A 387 18.97 19.88 -28.61
CA ASP A 387 18.04 20.62 -29.46
C ASP A 387 16.98 21.37 -28.63
N VAL A 388 16.54 20.75 -27.53
CA VAL A 388 15.53 21.28 -26.61
C VAL A 388 15.88 20.96 -25.16
N ALA A 389 15.62 21.88 -24.24
CA ALA A 389 15.69 21.63 -22.80
C ALA A 389 14.35 21.87 -22.12
N PHE A 390 13.99 20.98 -21.21
CA PHE A 390 12.83 21.12 -20.35
C PHE A 390 13.28 21.58 -18.97
N VAL A 391 12.84 22.78 -18.59
CA VAL A 391 13.38 23.53 -17.45
C VAL A 391 12.32 24.50 -16.89
N PRO A 392 12.47 25.00 -15.66
CA PRO A 392 11.70 26.16 -15.19
C PRO A 392 12.05 27.42 -15.99
N HIS A 393 11.08 28.33 -16.16
CA HIS A 393 11.26 29.58 -16.91
C HIS A 393 12.37 30.50 -16.36
N THR A 394 12.73 30.39 -15.08
CA THR A 394 13.75 31.25 -14.45
C THR A 394 15.16 30.92 -14.92
N VAL A 395 15.42 29.67 -15.36
CA VAL A 395 16.79 29.20 -15.62
C VAL A 395 17.51 30.03 -16.68
N VAL A 396 16.79 30.57 -17.66
CA VAL A 396 17.41 31.37 -18.72
C VAL A 396 17.95 32.67 -18.12
N PHE A 397 17.13 33.39 -17.34
CA PHE A 397 17.51 34.65 -16.69
C PHE A 397 18.58 34.49 -15.59
N GLU A 398 18.71 33.29 -15.02
CA GLU A 398 19.78 32.99 -14.05
C GLU A 398 21.16 32.80 -14.71
N ASN A 399 21.20 32.52 -16.02
CA ASN A 399 22.44 32.17 -16.74
C ASN A 399 22.70 33.08 -17.97
N THR A 400 21.81 34.03 -18.25
CA THR A 400 21.91 34.99 -19.35
C THR A 400 21.44 36.35 -18.87
N ASP A 401 22.16 37.41 -19.28
CA ASP A 401 21.84 38.80 -18.95
C ASP A 401 20.57 39.32 -19.63
#